data_AF-A0A317DB83-F1
#
_entry.id   AF-A0A317DB83-F1
#
_cell.length_a   1.000
_cell.length_b   1.000
_cell.length_c   1.000
_cell.angle_alpha   90.00
_cell.angle_beta   90.00
_cell.angle_gamma   90.00
#
_symmetry.space_group_name_H-M   'P 1'
#
loop_
_entity.id
_entity.type
_entity.pdbx_description
1 polymer ?
#
loop_
_entity_poly.entity_id
_entity_poly.type
_entity_poly.pdbx_seq_one_letter_code
_entity_poly.pdbx_strand_id
1 'polypeptide(L)' 'MQLVVGRIGKPHGVRGEVTVEVRTDEPEARFAPGTVLRTEPGATPPPPPPPPPSPEP' A
#
# COMPACT_ATOMS: atom_id res chain seq x y z
N MET A 1 -6.51 -8.99 17.24
CA MET A 1 -7.59 -8.89 16.22
C MET A 1 -7.40 -7.57 15.49
N GLN A 2 -7.48 -7.54 14.15
CA GLN A 2 -7.32 -6.31 13.35
C GLN A 2 -8.66 -5.96 12.69
N LEU A 3 -8.96 -4.67 12.56
CA LEU A 3 -10.17 -4.16 11.91
C LEU A 3 -9.81 -3.43 10.62
N VAL A 4 -10.53 -3.74 9.54
CA VAL A 4 -10.38 -3.02 8.27
C VAL A 4 -11.17 -1.72 8.35
N VAL A 5 -10.46 -0.59 8.42
CA VAL A 5 -11.06 0.75 8.48
C VAL A 5 -11.22 1.40 7.09
N GLY A 6 -10.53 0.86 6.08
CA GLY A 6 -10.67 1.30 4.69
C GLY A 6 -9.82 0.51 3.71
N ARG A 7 -9.98 0.81 2.42
CA ARG A 7 -9.26 0.18 1.31
C ARG A 7 -8.54 1.22 0.47
N ILE A 8 -7.26 0.98 0.17
CA ILE A 8 -6.48 1.82 -0.74
C ILE A 8 -7.01 1.64 -2.17
N GLY A 9 -7.35 2.77 -2.79
CA GLY A 9 -7.88 2.88 -4.13
C GLY A 9 -6.81 3.26 -5.15
N LYS A 10 -7.17 4.17 -6.06
CA LYS A 10 -6.28 4.60 -7.15
C LYS A 10 -5.20 5.55 -6.62
N PRO A 11 -4.01 5.59 -7.25
CA PRO A 11 -3.05 6.66 -7.06
C PRO A 11 -3.70 8.02 -7.29
N HIS A 12 -3.31 8.99 -6.48
CA HIS A 12 -3.75 10.37 -6.57
C HIS A 12 -2.54 11.27 -6.38
N GLY A 13 -2.43 12.36 -7.13
CA GLY A 13 -1.27 13.24 -7.01
C GLY A 13 0.04 12.64 -7.55
N VAL A 14 1.16 13.17 -7.08
CA VAL A 14 2.51 12.93 -7.63
C VAL A 14 3.54 12.54 -6.57
N ARG A 15 3.15 12.52 -5.29
CA ARG A 15 4.02 12.25 -4.14
C ARG A 15 3.60 10.97 -3.41
N GLY A 16 2.90 10.09 -4.12
CA GLY A 16 2.42 8.82 -3.56
C GLY A 16 1.12 8.95 -2.77
N GLU A 17 0.34 9.99 -3.01
CA GLU A 17 -1.01 10.07 -2.44
C GLU A 17 -1.93 9.03 -3.11
N VAL A 18 -2.98 8.63 -2.39
CA VAL A 18 -3.93 7.60 -2.83
C VAL A 18 -5.32 7.96 -2.36
N THR A 19 -6.34 7.49 -3.08
CA THR A 19 -7.71 7.54 -2.57
C THR A 19 -7.96 6.37 -1.60
N VAL A 20 -8.86 6.55 -0.63
CA VAL A 20 -9.25 5.51 0.32
C VAL A 20 -10.76 5.34 0.32
N GLU A 21 -11.24 4.12 0.13
CA GLU A 21 -12.64 3.73 0.37
C GLU A 21 -12.81 3.53 1.88
N VAL A 22 -13.52 4.44 2.54
CA VAL A 22 -13.74 4.42 3.99
C VAL A 22 -14.77 3.35 4.36
N ARG A 23 -14.46 2.54 5.39
CA ARG A 23 -15.35 1.48 5.91
C ARG A 23 -15.62 1.59 7.41
N THR A 24 -15.17 2.68 8.02
CA THR A 24 -15.40 2.99 9.43
C THR A 24 -16.36 4.16 9.55
N ASP A 25 -17.11 4.19 10.64
CA ASP A 25 -18.01 5.25 11.09
C ASP A 25 -17.29 6.47 11.67
N GLU A 26 -16.04 6.32 12.13
CA GLU A 26 -15.21 7.40 12.71
C GLU A 26 -13.96 7.70 11.87
N PRO A 27 -14.09 8.13 10.60
CA PRO A 27 -12.94 8.29 9.71
C PRO A 27 -11.96 9.38 10.16
N GLU A 28 -12.45 10.50 10.69
CA GLU A 28 -11.60 11.63 11.11
C GLU A 28 -10.65 11.21 12.24
N ALA A 29 -11.11 10.37 13.17
CA ALA A 29 -10.30 9.84 14.25
C ALA A 29 -9.34 8.73 13.78
N ARG A 30 -9.78 7.86 12.87
CA ARG A 30 -9.01 6.68 12.41
C ARG A 30 -7.95 7.01 11.35
N PHE A 31 -8.17 8.05 10.56
CA PHE A 31 -7.24 8.53 9.53
C PHE A 31 -6.56 9.85 9.93
N ALA A 32 -6.58 10.21 11.22
CA ALA A 32 -5.95 11.42 11.72
C ALA A 32 -4.43 11.44 11.40
N PRO A 33 -3.84 12.60 11.10
CA PRO A 33 -2.41 12.73 10.84
C PRO A 33 -1.56 12.11 11.97
N GLY A 34 -0.53 11.36 11.58
CA GLY A 34 0.35 10.66 12.53
C GLY A 34 -0.15 9.26 12.93
N THR A 35 -1.35 8.87 12.55
CA THR A 35 -1.84 7.50 12.74
C THR A 35 -1.10 6.53 11.82
N VAL A 36 -0.60 5.43 12.39
CA VAL A 36 0.05 4.36 11.62
C VAL A 36 -0.94 3.22 11.43
N LEU A 37 -1.27 2.95 10.16
CA LEU A 37 -2.16 1.85 9.77
C LEU A 37 -1.34 0.71 9.17
N ARG A 38 -1.74 -0.53 9.47
CA ARG A 38 -1.22 -1.71 8.77
C ARG A 38 -2.00 -1.91 7.49
N THR A 39 -1.30 -2.17 6.41
CA THR A 39 -1.87 -2.57 5.13
C THR A 39 -1.55 -4.03 4.90
N GLU A 40 -2.53 -4.78 4.40
CA GLU A 40 -2.24 -6.06 3.78
C GLU A 40 -1.37 -5.81 2.55
N PRO A 41 -0.37 -6.67 2.25
CA PRO A 41 0.42 -6.53 1.05
C PRO A 41 -0.50 -6.56 -0.18
N GLY A 42 -0.65 -5.42 -0.86
CA GLY A 42 -1.12 -5.42 -2.24
C GLY A 42 -0.06 -6.12 -3.08
N ALA A 43 -0.49 -6.96 -4.04
CA ALA A 43 0.34 -7.83 -4.88
C ALA A 43 1.83 -7.45 -4.84
N THR A 44 2.61 -8.16 -4.02
CA THR A 44 4.07 -8.02 -3.99
C THR A 44 4.55 -8.09 -5.43
N PRO A 45 5.20 -7.06 -6.00
CA PRO A 45 5.76 -7.18 -7.33
C PRO A 45 6.69 -8.41 -7.33
N PRO A 46 6.61 -9.29 -8.34
CA PRO A 46 7.47 -10.46 -8.39
C PRO A 46 8.94 -10.01 -8.28
N PRO A 47 9.80 -10.81 -7.65
CA PRO A 47 11.22 -10.47 -7.57
C PRO A 47 11.78 -10.22 -8.99
N PRO A 48 12.74 -9.30 -9.14
CA PRO A 48 13.38 -9.08 -10.43
C PRO A 48 13.94 -10.40 -10.97
N PRO A 49 13.92 -10.63 -12.31
CA PRO A 49 14.53 -11.82 -12.88
C PRO A 49 16.01 -11.90 -12.49
N PRO A 50 16.57 -13.11 -12.31
CA PRO A 50 17.99 -13.26 -12.01
C PRO A 50 18.83 -12.60 -13.11
N PRO A 51 20.00 -12.01 -12.77
CA PRO A 51 20.88 -11.46 -13.78
C PRO A 51 21.25 -12.54 -14.81
N PRO A 52 21.40 -12.19 -16.11
CA PRO A 52 21.86 -13.15 -17.10
C PRO A 52 23.20 -13.75 -16.68
N PRO A 53 23.49 -15.03 -17.02
CA PRO A 53 24.79 -15.62 -16.73
C PRO A 53 25.88 -14.75 -17.36
N SER A 54 26.95 -14.51 -16.60
CA SER A 54 28.14 -13.83 -17.12
C SER A 54 28.61 -14.55 -18.39
N PRO A 55 29.05 -13.82 -19.44
CA PRO A 55 29.64 -14.46 -20.60
C PRO A 55 30.85 -15.30 -20.17
N GLU A 56 30.84 -16.58 -20.52
CA GLU A 56 31.99 -17.47 -20.36
C GLU A 56 33.10 -17.02 -21.33
N PRO A 57 34.37 -16.96 -20.91
CA PRO A 57 35.48 -16.49 -21.76
C PRO A 57 35.85 -17.45 -22.90
#